data_AF-A0A1M7P938-F1
#
_entry.id   AF-A0A1M7P938-F1
#
_cell.length_a   1.000
_cell.length_b   1.000
_cell.length_c   1.000
_cell.angle_alpha   90.00
_cell.angle_beta   90.00
_cell.angle_gamma   90.00
#
_symmetry.space_group_name_H-M   'P 1'
#
loop_
_entity.id
_entity.type
_entity.pdbx_description
1 polymer ?
#
loop_
_entity_poly.entity_id
_entity_poly.type
_entity_poly.pdbx_seq_one_letter_code
_entity_poly.pdbx_strand_id
1 'polypeptide(L)'
;MLNRRAVCITLALLAGCADVNWERALYEGQRNTAQQCRLSRKPADPPCPVLPEFANYEKERARAAGTEPAEGGRPVETPRR
;
A
#
# COMPACT_ATOMS: atom_id res chain seq x y z
N MET A 1 -34.39 6.25 -24.92
CA MET A 1 -33.10 6.90 -25.21
C MET A 1 -32.35 7.06 -23.90
N LEU A 2 -31.24 6.33 -23.72
CA LEU A 2 -30.47 6.36 -22.48
C LEU A 2 -29.81 7.73 -22.34
N ASN A 3 -30.05 8.44 -21.23
CA ASN A 3 -29.52 9.78 -21.00
C ASN A 3 -28.00 9.73 -20.89
N ARG A 4 -27.33 9.96 -22.02
CA ARG A 4 -25.88 9.89 -22.21
C ARG A 4 -25.12 10.74 -21.18
N ARG A 5 -25.71 11.85 -20.74
CA ARG A 5 -25.20 12.71 -19.66
C ARG A 5 -25.21 12.04 -18.28
N ALA A 6 -26.30 11.34 -17.95
CA ALA A 6 -26.40 10.61 -16.68
C ALA A 6 -25.37 9.48 -16.62
N VAL A 7 -25.18 8.76 -17.72
CA VAL A 7 -24.18 7.67 -17.82
C VAL A 7 -22.76 8.19 -17.58
N CYS A 8 -22.38 9.33 -18.18
CA CYS A 8 -21.05 9.91 -17.97
C CYS A 8 -20.82 10.37 -16.52
N ILE A 9 -21.83 10.96 -15.87
CA ILE A 9 -21.72 11.40 -14.47
C ILE A 9 -21.56 10.18 -13.55
N THR A 10 -22.36 9.13 -13.77
CA THR A 10 -22.25 7.90 -12.98
C THR A 10 -20.89 7.22 -13.18
N LEU A 11 -20.36 7.19 -14.41
CA LEU A 11 -19.03 6.64 -14.69
C LEU A 11 -17.91 7.47 -14.05
N ALA A 12 -18.00 8.81 -14.05
CA ALA A 12 -17.01 9.67 -13.41
C ALA A 12 -17.00 9.49 -11.88
N LEU A 13 -18.17 9.36 -11.25
CA LEU A 13 -18.30 9.10 -9.82
C LEU A 13 -17.76 7.71 -9.42
N LEU A 14 -17.94 6.70 -10.28
CA LEU A 14 -17.43 5.35 -10.03
C LEU A 14 -15.92 5.23 -10.31
N ALA A 15 -15.40 5.96 -11.30
CA ALA A 15 -13.97 5.96 -11.63
C ALA A 15 -13.10 6.64 -10.56
N GLY A 16 -13.64 7.62 -9.83
CA GLY A 16 -12.93 8.29 -8.74
C GLY A 16 -12.51 7.36 -7.59
N CYS A 17 -13.20 6.22 -7.42
CA CYS A 17 -12.86 5.21 -6.41
C CYS A 17 -11.81 4.20 -6.91
N ALA A 18 -11.57 4.11 -8.22
CA ALA A 18 -10.64 3.15 -8.81
C ALA A 18 -9.18 3.64 -8.81
N ASP A 19 -8.96 4.96 -8.77
CA ASP A 19 -7.62 5.57 -8.74
C ASP A 19 -7.00 5.62 -7.33
N VAL A 20 -7.76 5.19 -6.31
CA VAL A 20 -7.24 5.13 -4.95
C VAL A 20 -6.27 3.95 -4.86
N ASN A 21 -5.01 4.24 -4.52
CA ASN A 21 -4.06 3.20 -4.16
C ASN A 21 -4.43 2.62 -2.79
N TRP A 22 -5.35 1.65 -2.80
CA TRP A 22 -5.95 1.04 -1.62
C TRP A 22 -4.92 0.40 -0.68
N GLU A 23 -3.85 -0.17 -1.23
CA GLU A 23 -2.78 -0.76 -0.43
C GLU A 23 -2.07 0.30 0.42
N ARG A 24 -1.72 1.45 -0.20
CA ARG A 24 -1.14 2.58 0.54
C ARG A 24 -2.10 3.14 1.56
N ALA A 25 -3.35 3.39 1.17
CA ALA A 25 -4.35 3.99 2.06
C ALA A 25 -4.61 3.14 3.31
N LEU A 26 -4.72 1.81 3.14
CA LEU A 26 -4.90 0.88 4.26
C LEU A 26 -3.66 0.84 5.16
N TYR A 27 -2.46 0.75 4.58
CA TYR A 27 -1.22 0.69 5.35
C TYR A 27 -0.99 1.99 6.16
N GLU A 28 -1.18 3.15 5.54
CA GLU A 28 -1.08 4.44 6.22
C GLU A 28 -2.13 4.60 7.31
N GLY A 29 -3.34 4.09 7.09
CA GLY A 29 -4.38 4.00 8.12
C GLY A 29 -3.90 3.22 9.36
N GLN A 30 -3.33 2.03 9.17
CA GLN A 30 -2.76 1.23 10.27
C GLN A 30 -1.60 1.94 10.97
N ARG A 31 -0.72 2.59 10.21
CA ARG A 31 0.39 3.39 10.75
C ARG A 31 -0.13 4.52 11.64
N ASN A 32 -1.17 5.22 11.21
CA ASN A 32 -1.80 6.25 12.01
C ASN A 32 -2.41 5.68 13.31
N THR A 33 -3.12 4.55 13.24
CA THR A 33 -3.64 3.87 14.45
C THR A 33 -2.51 3.49 15.42
N ALA A 34 -1.39 2.98 14.91
CA ALA A 34 -0.22 2.67 15.72
C ALA A 34 0.40 3.92 16.37
N GLN A 35 0.40 5.05 15.67
CA GLN A 35 0.83 6.33 16.22
C GLN A 35 -0.11 6.82 17.33
N GLN A 36 -1.42 6.74 17.12
CA GLN A 36 -2.42 7.09 18.14
C GLN A 36 -2.27 6.23 19.39
N CYS A 37 -2.02 4.92 19.23
CA CYS A 37 -1.72 4.02 20.34
C CYS A 37 -0.53 4.54 21.16
N ARG A 38 0.55 5.00 20.53
CA ARG A 38 1.72 5.51 21.27
C ARG A 38 1.41 6.77 22.06
N LEU A 39 0.57 7.63 21.53
CA LEU A 39 0.16 8.88 22.19
C LEU A 39 -0.73 8.62 23.42
N SER A 40 -1.55 7.57 23.38
CA SER A 40 -2.48 7.21 24.46
C SER A 40 -1.96 6.14 25.42
N ARG A 41 -0.76 5.59 25.18
CA ARG A 41 -0.20 4.45 25.91
C ARG A 41 0.06 4.77 27.39
N LYS A 42 -0.42 3.90 28.28
CA LYS A 42 -0.03 3.89 29.69
C LYS A 42 1.18 2.98 29.93
N PRO A 43 1.95 3.17 31.02
CA PRO A 43 3.15 2.37 31.29
C PRO A 43 2.91 0.86 31.40
N ALA A 44 1.72 0.45 31.85
CA ALA A 44 1.34 -0.96 31.99
C ALA A 44 0.81 -1.59 30.69
N ASP A 45 0.58 -0.80 29.65
CA ASP A 45 0.01 -1.30 28.40
C ASP A 45 1.10 -1.97 27.53
N PRO A 46 0.72 -2.98 26.73
CA PRO A 46 1.61 -3.61 25.77
C PRO A 46 2.22 -2.58 24.79
N PRO A 47 3.39 -2.88 24.21
CA PRO A 47 4.02 -1.98 23.24
C PRO A 47 3.17 -1.86 21.98
N CYS A 48 2.99 -0.62 21.51
CA CYS A 48 2.31 -0.36 20.25
C CYS A 48 3.16 -0.81 19.06
N PRO A 49 2.54 -1.30 17.97
CA PRO A 49 3.27 -1.72 16.78
C PRO A 49 4.08 -0.58 16.17
N VAL A 50 5.21 -0.95 15.55
CA VAL A 50 6.07 -0.03 14.80
C VAL A 50 6.04 -0.40 13.34
N LEU A 51 5.30 0.42 12.57
CA LEU A 51 5.21 0.28 11.13
C LEU A 51 6.23 1.23 10.47
N PRO A 52 7.06 0.76 9.51
CA PRO A 52 7.94 1.62 8.72
C PRO A 52 7.13 2.51 7.76
N GLU A 53 7.78 3.50 7.14
CA GLU A 53 7.15 4.31 6.10
C GLU A 53 6.71 3.44 4.92
N PHE A 54 5.61 3.79 4.25
CA PHE A 54 5.05 2.96 3.17
C PHE A 54 6.08 2.66 2.07
N ALA A 55 6.91 3.64 1.70
CA ALA A 55 7.97 3.45 0.70
C ALA A 55 9.02 2.40 1.12
N ASN A 56 9.30 2.26 2.42
CA ASN A 56 10.23 1.24 2.92
C ASN A 56 9.56 -0.13 2.94
N TYR A 57 8.30 -0.19 3.37
CA TYR A 57 7.48 -1.41 3.29
C TYR A 57 7.40 -1.94 1.85
N GLU A 58 7.15 -1.08 0.86
CA GLU A 58 7.13 -1.49 -0.56
C GLU A 58 8.47 -2.04 -1.04
N LYS A 59 9.58 -1.41 -0.65
CA LYS A 59 10.93 -1.91 -0.98
C LYS A 59 11.19 -3.28 -0.37
N GLU A 60 10.84 -3.48 0.91
CA GLU A 60 11.00 -4.77 1.59
C GLU A 60 10.10 -5.84 0.98
N ARG A 61 8.85 -5.50 0.62
CA ARG A 61 7.91 -6.40 -0.05
C ARG A 61 8.42 -6.80 -1.43
N ALA A 62 8.91 -5.87 -2.24
CA ALA A 62 9.47 -6.15 -3.56
C ALA A 62 10.73 -7.04 -3.47
N ARG A 63 11.58 -6.79 -2.47
CA ARG A 63 12.74 -7.64 -2.17
C ARG A 63 12.31 -9.05 -1.79
N ALA A 64 11.34 -9.20 -0.88
CA ALA A 64 10.84 -10.50 -0.46
C ALA A 64 10.16 -11.28 -1.59
N ALA A 65 9.52 -10.57 -2.53
CA ALA A 65 8.88 -11.15 -3.71
C ALA A 65 9.87 -11.51 -4.84
N GLY A 66 11.17 -11.23 -4.68
CA GLY A 66 12.18 -11.47 -5.71
C GLY A 66 12.03 -10.56 -6.94
N THR A 67 11.26 -9.47 -6.82
CA THR A 67 10.96 -8.49 -7.87
C THR A 67 11.73 -7.19 -7.67
N GLU A 68 12.93 -7.24 -7.08
CA GLU A 68 13.83 -6.08 -7.13
C GLU A 68 14.08 -5.75 -8.62
N PRO A 69 13.79 -4.52 -9.09
CA PRO A 69 14.31 -4.10 -10.38
C PRO A 69 15.83 -4.08 -10.21
N ALA A 70 16.51 -5.02 -10.86
CA ALA A 70 17.97 -5.07 -10.87
C ALA A 70 18.49 -3.71 -11.33
N GLU A 71 19.02 -2.92 -10.40
CA GLU A 71 19.94 -1.84 -10.74
C GLU A 71 21.12 -2.50 -11.45
N GLY A 72 21.15 -2.40 -12.78
CA GLY A 72 22.18 -2.99 -13.62
C GLY A 72 21.76 -4.35 -14.18
N GLY A 73 21.20 -4.31 -15.40
CA GLY A 73 20.79 -5.50 -16.14
C GLY A 73 21.89 -6.53 -16.28
N ARG A 74 21.76 -7.65 -15.57
CA ARG A 74 22.18 -8.97 -16.02
C ARG A 74 21.14 -9.99 -15.56
N PRO A 75 20.54 -10.77 -16.47
CA PRO A 75 19.60 -11.80 -16.08
C PRO A 75 20.34 -12.87 -15.27
N VAL A 76 19.86 -13.14 -14.06
CA VAL A 76 20.28 -14.30 -13.26
C VAL A 76 19.67 -15.53 -13.92
N GLU A 77 20.49 -16.33 -14.61
CA GLU A 77 20.11 -17.66 -15.05
C GLU A 77 19.86 -18.54 -13.82
N THR A 78 18.61 -18.99 -13.67
CA THR A 78 18.22 -19.98 -12.67
C THR A 78 18.81 -21.35 -13.05
N PRO A 79 19.49 -22.06 -12.14
CA PRO A 79 19.89 -23.44 -12.40
C PRO A 79 18.65 -24.33 -12.36
N ARG A 80 18.32 -24.97 -13.49
CA ARG A 80 17.38 -26.10 -13.51
C ARG A 80 17.97 -27.26 -12.70
N ARG A 81 17.22 -27.76 -11.73
CA ARG A 81 17.33 -29.14 -11.26
C ARG A 81 16.10 -29.91 -11.71
#